data_AF-A0A5K0WZJ9-F1
#
_entry.id   AF-A0A5K0WZJ9-F1
#
_cell.length_a   1.000
_cell.length_b   1.000
_cell.length_c   1.000
_cell.angle_alpha   90.00
_cell.angle_beta   90.00
_cell.angle_gamma   90.00
#
_symmetry.space_group_name_H-M   'P 1'
#
loop_
_entity.id
_entity.type
_entity.pdbx_description
1 polymer ?
#
loop_
_entity_poly.entity_id
_entity_poly.type
_entity_poly.pdbx_seq_one_letter_code
_entity_poly.pdbx_strand_id
1 'polypeptide(L)' 'MNSGKVIAVGPGGRDREGKIIPVSVKEGDTVLLPEYGGTEVKLGDK' A
#
# COMPACT_ATOMS: atom_id res chain seq x y z
N MET A 1 13.22 -9.94 7.73
CA MET A 1 12.95 -8.76 6.86
C MET A 1 12.02 -9.21 5.74
N ASN A 2 10.77 -8.79 5.81
CA ASN A 2 9.77 -9.13 4.80
C ASN A 2 9.83 -8.04 3.72
N SER A 3 9.97 -8.42 2.45
CA SER A 3 9.90 -7.49 1.33
C SER A 3 8.75 -7.90 0.42
N GLY A 4 8.10 -6.91 -0.19
CA GLY A 4 6.96 -7.12 -1.06
C GLY A 4 7.01 -6.17 -2.25
N LYS A 5 6.35 -6.57 -3.33
CA LYS A 5 6.14 -5.73 -4.51
C LYS A 5 4.77 -5.07 -4.42
N VAL A 6 4.71 -3.77 -4.60
CA VAL A 6 3.45 -3.02 -4.65
C VAL A 6 2.72 -3.36 -5.94
N ILE A 7 1.50 -3.90 -5.84
CA ILE A 7 0.67 -4.28 -7.00
C ILE A 7 -0.41 -3.26 -7.33
N ALA A 8 -0.83 -2.46 -6.35
CA ALA A 8 -1.87 -1.45 -6.49
C ALA A 8 -1.66 -0.39 -5.43
N VAL A 9 -1.99 0.86 -5.75
CA VAL A 9 -1.97 1.97 -4.80
C VAL A 9 -3.30 2.72 -4.79
N GLY A 10 -3.75 3.09 -3.60
CA GLY A 10 -4.91 3.95 -3.45
C GLY A 10 -4.60 5.40 -3.84
N PRO A 11 -5.63 6.26 -3.98
CA PRO A 11 -5.45 7.67 -4.34
C PRO A 11 -4.65 8.48 -3.30
N GLY A 12 -4.52 7.94 -2.08
CA GLY A 12 -3.80 8.56 -0.98
C GLY A 12 -4.72 9.13 0.10
N GLY A 13 -4.13 9.71 1.14
CA GLY A 13 -4.87 10.26 2.28
C GLY A 13 -5.63 11.52 1.90
N ARG A 14 -6.67 11.88 2.66
CA ARG A 14 -7.31 13.20 2.54
C ARG A 14 -6.85 14.08 3.68
N ASP A 15 -6.53 15.33 3.39
CA ASP A 15 -6.31 16.33 4.42
C ASP A 15 -7.65 16.84 5.01
N ARG A 16 -7.56 17.75 5.99
CA ARG A 16 -8.74 18.35 6.65
C ARG A 16 -9.54 19.26 5.71
N GLU A 17 -8.96 19.68 4.60
CA GLU A 17 -9.57 20.55 3.60
C GLU A 17 -10.16 19.74 2.43
N GLY A 18 -10.05 18.41 2.48
CA GLY A 18 -10.56 17.50 1.46
C GLY A 18 -9.64 17.30 0.26
N LYS A 19 -8.43 17.87 0.25
CA LYS A 19 -7.45 17.63 -0.81
C LYS A 19 -6.83 16.24 -0.64
N ILE A 20 -6.52 15.61 -1.77
CA ILE A 20 -5.88 14.30 -1.80
C ILE A 20 -4.36 14.48 -1.67
N ILE A 21 -3.77 13.85 -0.66
CA ILE A 21 -2.34 13.71 -0.47
C ILE A 21 -1.92 12.42 -1.19
N PRO A 22 -1.20 12.49 -2.33
CA PRO A 22 -0.84 11.31 -3.09
C PRO A 22 0.09 10.40 -2.28
N VAL A 23 0.00 9.09 -2.54
CA VAL A 23 0.94 8.13 -1.97
C VAL A 23 2.34 8.32 -2.56
N SER A 24 3.37 8.08 -1.75
CA SER A 24 4.78 8.17 -2.19
C SER A 24 5.28 6.92 -2.91
N VAL A 25 4.51 5.82 -2.87
CA VAL A 25 4.83 4.54 -3.51
C VAL A 25 4.05 4.38 -4.81
N LYS A 26 4.61 3.63 -5.75
CA LYS A 26 4.00 3.33 -7.05
C LYS A 26 3.88 1.84 -7.25
N GLU A 27 3.01 1.44 -8.18
CA GLU A 27 2.94 0.06 -8.64
C GLU A 27 4.29 -0.37 -9.21
N GLY A 28 4.76 -1.54 -8.80
CA GLY A 28 6.05 -2.09 -9.19
C GLY A 28 7.17 -1.85 -8.19
N ASP A 29 7.01 -0.94 -7.23
CA ASP A 29 8.04 -0.65 -6.23
C ASP A 29 8.24 -1.82 -5.27
N THR A 30 9.49 -2.05 -4.89
CA THR A 30 9.86 -3.02 -3.85
C THR A 30 9.94 -2.29 -2.51
N VAL A 31 9.12 -2.70 -1.55
CA VAL A 31 9.04 -2.09 -0.23
C VAL A 31 9.41 -3.10 0.86
N LEU A 32 9.94 -2.57 1.97
CA LEU A 32 10.18 -3.35 3.17
C LEU A 32 8.94 -3.28 4.06
N LEU A 33 8.42 -4.45 4.40
CA LEU A 33 7.26 -4.60 5.27
C LEU A 33 7.72 -4.80 6.71
N PRO A 34 7.02 -4.20 7.69
CA PRO A 34 7.22 -4.51 9.10
C PRO A 34 6.91 -5.99 9.37
N GLU A 35 7.52 -6.54 10.41
CA GLU A 35 7.45 -7.98 10.68
C GLU A 35 6.03 -8.48 11.04
N TYR A 36 5.18 -7.62 11.62
CA TYR A 36 3.82 -7.94 12.08
C TYR A 36 2.76 -6.94 11.63
N GLY A 37 3.01 -6.18 10.56
CA GLY A 37 2.10 -5.11 10.12
C GLY A 37 1.32 -5.45 8.85
N GLY A 38 0.07 -4.99 8.81
CA GLY A 38 -0.84 -5.16 7.68
C GLY A 38 -1.91 -6.23 7.91
N THR A 39 -2.92 -6.24 7.05
CA THR A 39 -3.95 -7.29 6.99
C THR A 39 -3.71 -8.10 5.73
N GLU A 40 -3.49 -9.40 5.88
CA GLU A 40 -3.42 -10.29 4.71
C GLU A 40 -4.82 -10.39 4.08
N VAL A 41 -4.90 -10.02 2.80
CA VAL A 41 -6.11 -10.16 1.99
C VAL A 41 -5.78 -11.10 0.85
N LYS A 42 -6.49 -12.22 0.78
CA LYS A 42 -6.41 -13.16 -0.35
C LYS A 42 -7.35 -12.66 -1.44
N LEU A 43 -6.82 -12.05 -2.48
CA LEU A 43 -7.58 -11.75 -3.69
C LEU A 43 -7.65 -13.02 -4.57
N GLY A 44 -8.72 -13.80 -4.38
CA GLY A 44 -9.08 -14.95 -5.21
C GLY A 44 -9.48 -16.19 -4.40
N ASP A 45 -10.65 -16.75 -4.69
CA ASP A 45 -10.98 -18.15 -4.40
C ASP A 45 -10.30 -19.07 -5.42
N LYS A 46 -8.96 -19.15 -5.35
CA LYS A 46 -8.17 -20.30 -5.79
C LYS A 46 -6.76 -20.26 -5.21
#